data_AF-A7N8T8-F1
#
_entry.id   AF-A7N8T8-F1
#
_cell.length_a   1.000
_cell.length_b   1.000
_cell.length_c   1.000
_cell.angle_alpha   90.00
_cell.angle_beta   90.00
_cell.angle_gamma   90.00
#
_symmetry.space_group_name_H-M   'P 1'
#
loop_
_entity.id
_entity.type
_entity.pdbx_description
1 polymer ?
#
loop_
_entity_poly.entity_id
_entity_poly.type
_entity_poly.pdbx_seq_one_letter_code
_entity_poly.pdbx_strand_id
1 'polypeptide(L)'
;MIESKSDYNSRKKQVIDSIKIELDSMGVIYEPPSYIYTLELEDGKYYVGFSDRILARLSMHFMSGGAAWVKKYKPVKILDVRRGSIELESLRTLEVMREFGVSNVRGGKWCELRDFTPAELLELNKRIRSLG
;
A
#
# COMPACT_ATOMS: atom_id res chain seq x y z
N MET A 1 -12.78 -42.32 -13.18
CA MET A 1 -11.72 -41.90 -12.22
C MET A 1 -12.02 -40.47 -11.83
N ILE A 2 -12.22 -40.21 -10.54
CA ILE A 2 -12.49 -38.85 -10.03
C ILE A 2 -11.13 -38.22 -9.76
N GLU A 3 -10.86 -37.06 -10.38
CA GLU A 3 -9.64 -36.28 -10.16
C GLU A 3 -9.52 -35.91 -8.67
N SER A 4 -8.32 -36.01 -8.11
CA SER A 4 -8.11 -35.64 -6.71
C SER A 4 -8.19 -34.11 -6.54
N LYS A 5 -8.54 -33.64 -5.34
CA LYS A 5 -8.57 -32.20 -5.03
C LYS A 5 -7.22 -31.52 -5.25
N SER A 6 -6.09 -32.22 -5.07
CA SER A 6 -4.77 -31.63 -5.30
C SER A 6 -4.48 -31.46 -6.79
N ASP A 7 -4.85 -32.44 -7.61
CA ASP A 7 -4.60 -32.42 -9.04
C ASP A 7 -5.42 -31.30 -9.71
N TYR A 8 -6.69 -31.17 -9.32
CA TYR A 8 -7.56 -30.08 -9.78
C TYR A 8 -6.98 -28.70 -9.43
N ASN A 9 -6.48 -28.50 -8.21
CA ASN A 9 -5.92 -27.22 -7.78
C ASN A 9 -4.60 -26.90 -8.52
N SER A 10 -3.76 -27.90 -8.75
CA SER A 10 -2.52 -27.74 -9.51
C SER A 10 -2.80 -27.34 -10.97
N ARG A 11 -3.70 -28.06 -11.64
CA ARG A 11 -4.17 -27.73 -13.00
C ARG A 11 -4.81 -26.34 -13.05
N LYS A 12 -5.67 -26.01 -12.09
CA LYS A 12 -6.31 -24.69 -11.99
C LYS A 12 -5.27 -23.57 -11.92
N LYS A 13 -4.21 -23.74 -11.12
CA LYS A 13 -3.12 -22.76 -11.03
C LYS A 13 -2.41 -22.58 -12.38
N GLN A 14 -2.04 -23.68 -13.04
CA GLN A 14 -1.39 -23.62 -14.36
C GLN A 14 -2.25 -22.89 -15.40
N VAL A 15 -3.56 -23.16 -15.44
CA VAL A 15 -4.50 -22.49 -16.34
C VAL A 15 -4.58 -20.98 -16.04
N ILE A 16 -4.67 -20.61 -14.77
CA ILE A 16 -4.69 -19.19 -14.36
C ILE A 16 -3.41 -18.49 -14.81
N ASP A 17 -2.24 -19.10 -14.53
CA ASP A 17 -0.94 -18.52 -14.90
C ASP A 17 -0.84 -18.30 -16.43
N SER A 18 -1.34 -19.25 -17.24
CA SER A 18 -1.37 -19.07 -18.71
C SER A 18 -2.32 -17.96 -19.17
N ILE A 19 -3.50 -17.84 -18.56
CA ILE A 19 -4.47 -16.77 -18.89
C ILE A 19 -3.90 -15.40 -18.49
N LYS A 20 -3.24 -15.29 -17.33
CA LYS A 20 -2.62 -14.04 -16.88
C LYS A 20 -1.61 -13.52 -17.91
N ILE A 21 -0.74 -14.39 -18.42
CA ILE A 21 0.23 -14.03 -19.47
C ILE A 21 -0.48 -13.49 -20.73
N GLU A 22 -1.55 -14.14 -21.16
CA GLU A 22 -2.32 -13.72 -22.34
C GLU A 22 -2.99 -12.35 -22.10
N LEU A 23 -3.64 -12.17 -20.95
CA LEU A 23 -4.27 -10.91 -20.57
C LEU A 23 -3.25 -9.76 -20.41
N ASP A 24 -2.08 -10.04 -19.83
CA ASP A 24 -0.99 -9.07 -19.69
C ASP A 24 -0.48 -8.64 -21.08
N SER A 25 -0.36 -9.57 -22.03
CA SER A 25 0.03 -9.27 -23.42
C SER A 25 -0.98 -8.40 -24.17
N MET A 26 -2.25 -8.44 -23.75
CA MET A 26 -3.35 -7.60 -24.26
C MET A 26 -3.50 -6.28 -23.49
N GLY A 27 -2.71 -6.06 -22.42
CA GLY A 27 -2.85 -4.89 -21.55
C GLY A 27 -4.13 -4.88 -20.71
N VAL A 28 -4.75 -6.04 -20.48
CA VAL A 28 -5.97 -6.16 -19.69
C VAL A 28 -5.65 -6.10 -18.20
N ILE A 29 -6.32 -5.19 -17.47
CA ILE A 29 -6.24 -5.12 -16.01
C ILE A 29 -7.38 -5.96 -15.42
N TYR A 30 -7.05 -7.14 -14.89
CA TYR A 30 -8.02 -8.11 -14.35
C TYR A 30 -7.97 -8.25 -12.82
N GLU A 31 -6.98 -7.65 -12.16
CA GLU A 31 -6.97 -7.53 -10.69
C GLU A 31 -8.00 -6.46 -10.28
N PRO A 32 -8.72 -6.62 -9.16
CA PRO A 32 -9.63 -5.59 -8.65
C PRO A 32 -8.89 -4.25 -8.57
N PRO A 33 -9.50 -3.12 -8.98
CA PRO A 33 -8.83 -1.83 -8.92
C PRO A 33 -8.49 -1.54 -7.46
N SER A 34 -7.21 -1.68 -7.13
CA SER A 34 -6.71 -1.35 -5.82
C SER A 34 -6.18 0.07 -5.83
N TYR A 35 -6.33 0.74 -4.70
CA TYR A 35 -6.03 2.15 -4.58
C TYR A 35 -4.97 2.36 -3.52
N ILE A 36 -4.03 3.24 -3.84
CA ILE A 36 -3.13 3.85 -2.87
C ILE A 36 -3.72 5.21 -2.53
N TYR A 37 -3.74 5.54 -1.25
CA TYR A 37 -4.23 6.81 -0.75
C TYR A 37 -3.23 7.43 0.21
N THR A 38 -3.19 8.77 0.23
CA THR A 38 -2.41 9.54 1.21
C THR A 38 -3.37 10.38 2.04
N LEU A 39 -3.24 10.29 3.36
CA LEU A 39 -3.99 11.09 4.33
C LEU A 39 -3.06 12.12 4.97
N GLU A 40 -3.54 13.34 5.10
CA GLU A 40 -3.03 14.29 6.08
C GLU A 40 -3.71 14.00 7.42
N LEU A 41 -2.92 13.95 8.48
CA LEU A 41 -3.34 13.70 9.84
C LEU A 41 -3.01 14.91 10.72
N GLU A 42 -3.56 14.93 11.93
CA GLU A 42 -3.20 15.88 12.97
C GLU A 42 -1.68 15.90 13.24
N ASP A 43 -1.19 16.99 13.84
CA ASP A 43 0.23 17.20 14.21
C ASP A 43 1.23 17.13 13.04
N GLY A 44 0.77 17.48 11.84
CA GLY A 44 1.58 17.47 10.63
C GLY A 44 2.10 16.06 10.29
N LYS A 45 1.29 15.04 10.57
CA LYS A 45 1.60 13.64 10.26
C LYS A 45 0.87 13.18 9.02
N TYR A 46 1.41 12.15 8.38
CA TYR A 46 0.86 11.63 7.13
C TYR A 46 0.80 10.10 7.16
N TYR A 47 -0.18 9.56 6.44
CA TYR A 47 -0.33 8.12 6.27
C TYR A 47 -0.54 7.77 4.81
N VAL A 48 0.25 6.81 4.32
CA VAL A 48 0.04 6.18 3.01
C VAL A 48 -0.52 4.80 3.24
N GLY A 49 -1.63 4.50 2.56
CA GLY A 49 -2.31 3.22 2.68
C GLY A 49 -2.72 2.63 1.34
N PHE A 50 -2.97 1.33 1.33
CA PHE A 50 -3.45 0.57 0.18
C PHE A 50 -4.80 -0.13 0.51
N SER A 51 -5.73 -0.19 -0.46
CA SER A 51 -6.96 -0.98 -0.34
C SER A 51 -7.68 -1.19 -1.67
N ASP A 52 -8.27 -2.38 -1.84
CA ASP A 52 -9.23 -2.73 -2.90
C ASP A 52 -10.67 -2.22 -2.62
N ARG A 53 -10.95 -1.83 -1.37
CA ARG A 53 -12.24 -1.31 -0.89
C ARG A 53 -12.07 0.10 -0.31
N ILE A 54 -11.61 1.01 -1.15
CA ILE A 54 -11.14 2.34 -0.73
C ILE A 54 -12.17 3.14 0.09
N LEU A 55 -13.44 3.18 -0.33
CA LEU A 55 -14.48 3.91 0.39
C LEU A 55 -14.71 3.38 1.81
N ALA A 56 -14.79 2.06 1.97
CA ALA A 56 -14.96 1.43 3.27
C ALA A 56 -13.72 1.67 4.15
N ARG A 57 -12.52 1.58 3.57
CA ARG A 57 -11.26 1.79 4.28
C ARG A 57 -11.12 3.23 4.78
N LEU A 58 -11.40 4.22 3.93
CA LEU A 58 -11.38 5.63 4.29
C LEU A 58 -12.43 5.91 5.36
N SER A 59 -13.67 5.46 5.18
CA SER A 59 -14.74 5.64 6.17
C SER A 59 -14.33 5.12 7.56
N MET A 60 -13.71 3.94 7.62
CA MET A 60 -13.20 3.38 8.88
C MET A 60 -12.11 4.25 9.52
N HIS A 61 -11.18 4.81 8.73
CA HIS A 61 -10.14 5.72 9.25
C HIS A 61 -10.75 6.99 9.86
N PHE A 62 -11.76 7.57 9.21
CA PHE A 62 -12.42 8.81 9.68
C PHE A 62 -13.40 8.58 10.85
N MET A 63 -13.99 7.39 10.98
CA MET A 63 -15.02 7.11 12.00
C MET A 63 -14.52 6.38 13.24
N SER A 64 -13.81 5.25 13.07
CA SER A 64 -13.54 4.29 14.15
C SER A 64 -12.05 4.10 14.43
N GLY A 65 -11.19 4.81 13.71
CA GLY A 65 -9.74 4.67 13.72
C GLY A 65 -9.29 3.39 13.00
N GLY A 66 -8.33 3.52 12.08
CA GLY A 66 -7.82 2.40 11.29
C GLY A 66 -6.44 1.92 11.73
N ALA A 67 -5.43 2.15 10.90
CA ALA A 67 -4.04 1.81 11.23
C ALA A 67 -3.62 2.49 12.54
N ALA A 68 -2.71 1.87 13.29
CA ALA A 68 -2.31 2.34 14.61
C ALA A 68 -1.79 3.80 14.58
N TRP A 69 -1.10 4.19 13.51
CA TRP A 69 -0.67 5.58 13.27
C TRP A 69 -1.84 6.55 13.09
N VAL A 70 -2.87 6.14 12.33
CA VAL A 70 -4.10 6.93 12.09
C VAL A 70 -4.98 7.01 13.34
N LYS A 71 -4.91 6.00 14.22
CA LYS A 71 -5.53 6.05 15.55
C LYS A 71 -4.84 7.05 16.46
N LYS A 72 -3.51 7.17 16.35
CA LYS A 72 -2.70 8.11 17.14
C LYS A 72 -2.87 9.55 16.69
N TYR A 73 -2.92 9.78 15.37
CA TYR A 73 -3.10 11.10 14.75
C TYR A 73 -4.31 11.06 13.83
N LYS A 74 -5.40 11.76 14.17
CA LYS A 74 -6.66 11.59 13.43
C LYS A 74 -6.56 12.16 12.01
N PRO A 75 -7.27 11.59 11.02
CA PRO A 75 -7.31 12.15 9.67
C PRO A 75 -7.92 13.55 9.63
N VAL A 76 -7.26 14.46 8.92
CA VAL A 76 -7.75 15.80 8.62
C VAL A 76 -8.38 15.83 7.22
N LYS A 77 -7.67 15.29 6.21
CA LYS A 77 -8.16 15.23 4.83
C LYS A 77 -7.44 14.16 4.01
N ILE A 78 -8.04 13.82 2.87
CA ILE A 78 -7.43 12.97 1.84
C ILE A 78 -6.61 13.87 0.92
N LEU A 79 -5.32 13.60 0.78
CA LEU A 79 -4.42 14.36 -0.09
C LEU A 79 -4.37 13.82 -1.52
N ASP A 80 -4.44 12.50 -1.66
CA ASP A 80 -4.24 11.82 -2.93
C ASP A 80 -4.89 10.43 -2.92
N VAL A 81 -5.44 10.03 -4.06
CA VAL A 81 -5.96 8.69 -4.32
C VAL A 81 -5.65 8.32 -5.75
N ARG A 82 -4.96 7.20 -5.96
CA ARG A 82 -4.59 6.69 -7.29
C ARG A 82 -4.71 5.18 -7.34
N ARG A 83 -4.90 4.63 -8.54
CA ARG A 83 -4.79 3.18 -8.74
C ARG A 83 -3.35 2.75 -8.49
N GLY A 84 -3.17 1.58 -7.89
CA GLY A 84 -1.84 1.02 -7.64
C GLY A 84 -1.86 -0.35 -6.99
N SER A 85 -0.67 -0.83 -6.68
CA SER A 85 -0.41 -2.11 -6.00
C SER A 85 0.26 -1.88 -4.64
N ILE A 86 0.49 -2.96 -3.89
CA ILE A 86 1.20 -2.90 -2.61
C ILE A 86 2.68 -2.49 -2.78
N GLU A 87 3.30 -2.84 -3.90
CA GLU A 87 4.67 -2.41 -4.23
C GLU A 87 4.70 -0.89 -4.45
N LEU A 88 3.72 -0.38 -5.18
CA LEU A 88 3.56 1.06 -5.43
C LEU A 88 3.21 1.83 -4.16
N GLU A 89 2.53 1.23 -3.17
CA GLU A 89 2.30 1.84 -1.86
C GLU A 89 3.62 2.16 -1.15
N SER A 90 4.60 1.26 -1.22
CA SER A 90 5.93 1.47 -0.63
C SER A 90 6.67 2.61 -1.32
N LEU A 91 6.63 2.66 -2.66
CA LEU A 91 7.22 3.77 -3.42
C LEU A 91 6.56 5.09 -3.03
N ARG A 92 5.22 5.12 -2.99
CA ARG A 92 4.46 6.31 -2.60
C ARG A 92 4.78 6.76 -1.18
N THR A 93 4.97 5.82 -0.26
CA THR A 93 5.38 6.14 1.12
C THR A 93 6.73 6.86 1.14
N LEU A 94 7.72 6.41 0.35
CA LEU A 94 9.02 7.08 0.26
C LEU A 94 8.92 8.48 -0.38
N GLU A 95 8.07 8.66 -1.39
CA GLU A 95 7.83 9.98 -1.99
C GLU A 95 7.26 10.97 -0.97
N VAL A 96 6.27 10.54 -0.20
CA VAL A 96 5.64 11.36 0.85
C VAL A 96 6.64 11.60 2.00
N MET A 97 7.49 10.62 2.34
CA MET A 97 8.61 10.82 3.29
C MET A 97 9.64 11.84 2.80
N ARG A 98 9.92 11.88 1.49
CA ARG A 98 10.81 12.89 0.89
C ARG A 98 10.23 14.30 1.05
N GLU A 99 8.92 14.43 0.90
CA GLU A 99 8.21 15.70 0.97
C GLU A 99 8.03 16.23 2.40
N PHE A 100 7.61 15.35 3.33
CA PHE A 100 7.21 15.77 4.68
C PHE A 100 8.15 15.31 5.79
N GLY A 101 9.23 14.62 5.45
CA GLY A 101 10.21 14.09 6.38
C GLY A 101 9.85 12.70 6.90
N VAL A 102 10.85 11.82 6.95
CA VAL A 102 10.72 10.40 7.31
C VAL A 102 9.99 10.17 8.64
N SER A 103 10.27 11.00 9.65
CA SER A 103 9.66 10.86 10.98
C SER A 103 8.15 11.15 10.99
N ASN A 104 7.64 11.93 10.04
CA ASN A 104 6.23 12.37 10.02
C ASN A 104 5.31 11.44 9.24
N VAL A 105 5.84 10.44 8.55
CA VAL A 105 5.08 9.60 7.61
C VAL A 105 5.14 8.14 8.03
N ARG A 106 4.01 7.44 7.92
CA ARG A 106 3.93 5.98 8.02
C ARG A 106 3.11 5.40 6.87
N GLY A 107 3.41 4.18 6.44
CA GLY A 107 2.69 3.53 5.35
C GLY A 107 3.40 2.27 4.88
N GLY A 108 2.64 1.36 4.23
CA GLY A 108 3.14 0.05 3.80
C GLY A 108 3.97 -0.66 4.88
N LYS A 109 5.21 -1.04 4.52
CA LYS A 109 6.15 -1.71 5.43
C LYS A 109 6.72 -0.84 6.56
N TRP A 110 6.49 0.48 6.52
CA TRP A 110 6.93 1.42 7.55
C TRP A 110 5.72 1.94 8.33
N CYS A 111 4.87 1.05 8.81
CA CYS A 111 3.65 1.39 9.56
C CYS A 111 3.76 1.21 11.08
N GLU A 112 4.94 0.84 11.58
CA GLU A 112 5.20 0.57 12.99
C GLU A 112 5.09 1.84 13.86
N LEU A 113 4.52 1.68 15.06
CA LEU A 113 4.39 2.74 16.07
C LEU A 113 5.67 2.90 16.91
N ARG A 114 6.80 3.10 16.24
CA ARG A 114 8.05 3.45 16.90
C ARG A 114 8.82 4.44 16.04
N ASP A 115 9.83 5.04 16.65
CA ASP A 115 10.81 5.81 15.90
C ASP A 115 11.73 4.88 15.12
N PHE A 116 12.20 5.39 13.99
CA PHE A 116 13.23 4.71 13.21
C PHE A 116 14.57 4.86 13.93
N THR A 117 15.31 3.77 13.98
CA THR A 117 16.69 3.78 14.45
C THR A 117 17.56 4.64 13.50
N PRO A 118 18.73 5.12 13.96
CA PRO A 118 19.66 5.85 13.09
C PRO A 118 20.04 5.07 11.81
N ALA A 119 20.18 3.75 11.91
CA ALA A 119 20.49 2.88 10.78
C ALA A 119 19.33 2.83 9.76
N GLU A 120 18.09 2.69 10.23
CA GLU A 120 16.90 2.72 9.37
C GLU A 120 16.70 4.08 8.72
N LEU A 121 16.92 5.18 9.46
CA LEU A 121 16.88 6.54 8.90
C LEU A 121 17.93 6.71 7.81
N LEU A 122 19.15 6.22 8.03
CA LEU A 122 20.21 6.27 7.01
C LEU A 122 19.80 5.53 5.74
N GLU A 123 19.23 4.33 5.88
CA GLU A 123 18.77 3.51 4.74
C GLU A 123 17.60 4.15 3.99
N LEU A 124 16.61 4.68 4.72
CA LEU A 124 15.49 5.42 4.16
C LEU A 124 15.96 6.65 3.38
N ASN A 125 16.89 7.43 3.95
CA ASN A 125 17.45 8.61 3.29
C ASN A 125 18.32 8.26 2.08
N LYS A 126 18.96 7.08 2.04
CA LYS A 126 19.62 6.59 0.82
C LYS A 126 18.58 6.29 -0.27
N ARG A 127 17.52 5.55 0.07
CA ARG A 127 16.44 5.19 -0.87
C ARG A 127 15.72 6.43 -1.41
N ILE A 128 15.41 7.39 -0.54
CA ILE A 128 14.75 8.64 -0.93
C ILE A 128 15.60 9.44 -1.92
N ARG A 129 16.92 9.49 -1.71
CA ARG A 129 17.84 10.18 -2.63
C ARG A 129 17.96 9.49 -3.98
N SER A 130 17.78 8.18 -4.06
CA SER A 130 17.80 7.44 -5.33
C SER A 130 16.46 7.47 -6.10
N LEU A 131 15.43 8.17 -5.59
CA LEU A 131 14.15 8.33 -6.30
C LEU A 131 14.18 9.41 -7.39
N GLY A 132 15.28 10.15 -7.53
CA GLY A 132 15.53 11.13 -8.59
C GLY A 132 16.94 10.97 -9.13
#